data_AF-A0A435FYZ8-F1
#
_entry.id   AF-A0A435FYZ8-F1
#
_cell.length_a   1.000
_cell.length_b   1.000
_cell.length_c   1.000
_cell.angle_alpha   90.00
_cell.angle_beta   90.00
_cell.angle_gamma   90.00
#
_symmetry.space_group_name_H-M   'P 1'
#
loop_
_entity.id
_entity.type
_entity.pdbx_description
1 polymer ?
#
loop_
_entity_poly.entity_id
_entity_poly.type
_entity_poly.pdbx_seq_one_letter_code
_entity_poly.pdbx_strand_id
1 'polypeptide(L)' 'MAEIEAMPELEQALAEVAAEMAERTDRGKVATYIPQLGKVDPKRFGIAAVTNDGRVILAGDADQPFSI' A
#
# COMPACT_ATOMS: atom_id res chain seq x y z
N MET A 1 6.26 2.52 -31.75
CA MET A 1 5.51 3.12 -30.63
C MET A 1 4.57 2.03 -30.16
N ALA A 2 5.00 1.25 -29.16
CA ALA A 2 4.16 0.18 -28.64
C ALA A 2 2.97 0.81 -27.92
N GLU A 3 1.77 0.41 -28.32
CA GLU A 3 0.52 0.73 -27.65
C GLU A 3 0.65 0.40 -26.16
N ILE A 4 0.31 1.35 -25.30
CA ILE A 4 0.12 1.13 -23.86
C ILE A 4 -1.30 0.53 -23.72
N GLU A 5 -1.51 -0.62 -24.33
CA GLU A 5 -2.43 -1.63 -23.81
C GLU A 5 -1.55 -2.41 -22.83
N ALA A 6 -1.55 -2.19 -21.52
CA ALA A 6 -2.71 -1.99 -20.67
C ALA A 6 -2.19 -1.48 -19.29
N MET A 7 -2.98 -0.63 -18.61
CA MET A 7 -2.76 -0.25 -17.21
C MET A 7 -3.79 -0.80 -16.18
N PRO A 8 -4.85 -1.57 -16.52
CA PRO A 8 -5.62 -2.29 -15.51
C PRO A 8 -4.76 -3.34 -14.79
N GLU A 9 -3.69 -3.87 -15.39
CA GLU A 9 -2.82 -4.88 -14.78
C GLU A 9 -2.08 -4.32 -13.57
N LEU A 10 -1.66 -3.05 -13.61
CA LEU A 10 -0.98 -2.42 -12.47
C LEU A 10 -1.97 -2.13 -11.34
N GLU A 11 -3.16 -1.62 -11.67
CA GLU A 11 -4.23 -1.42 -10.69
C GLU A 11 -4.66 -2.73 -10.05
N GLN A 12 -4.82 -3.77 -10.86
CA GLN A 12 -5.17 -5.11 -10.42
C GLN A 12 -4.06 -5.72 -9.58
N ALA A 13 -2.79 -5.61 -9.98
CA ALA A 13 -1.67 -6.11 -9.19
C ALA A 13 -1.58 -5.43 -7.82
N LEU A 14 -1.75 -4.09 -7.77
CA LEU A 14 -1.78 -3.37 -6.49
C LEU A 14 -2.95 -3.80 -5.60
N ALA A 15 -4.13 -4.02 -6.19
CA ALA A 15 -5.31 -4.52 -5.48
C ALA A 15 -5.10 -5.94 -4.96
N GLU A 16 -4.51 -6.84 -5.76
CA GLU A 16 -4.19 -8.21 -5.38
C GLU A 16 -3.17 -8.25 -4.24
N VAL A 17 -2.10 -7.45 -4.32
CA VAL A 17 -1.12 -7.31 -3.23
C VAL A 17 -1.78 -6.78 -1.96
N ALA A 18 -2.61 -5.76 -2.06
CA ALA A 18 -3.32 -5.22 -0.89
C ALA A 18 -4.25 -6.27 -0.26
N ALA A 19 -4.94 -7.07 -1.07
CA ALA A 19 -5.79 -8.16 -0.61
C ALA A 19 -4.98 -9.29 0.04
N GLU A 20 -3.87 -9.72 -0.56
CA GLU A 20 -2.98 -10.73 0.04
C GLU A 20 -2.45 -10.24 1.38
N MET A 21 -2.00 -8.99 1.45
CA MET A 21 -1.47 -8.41 2.68
C MET A 21 -2.55 -8.34 3.76
N ALA A 22 -3.81 -8.04 3.43
CA ALA A 22 -4.91 -8.01 4.40
C ALA A 22 -5.11 -9.36 5.11
N GLU A 23 -4.89 -10.48 4.41
CA GLU A 23 -5.06 -11.84 4.94
C GLU A 23 -3.81 -12.35 5.69
N ARG A 24 -2.64 -11.74 5.46
CA ARG A 24 -1.39 -12.15 6.13
C ARG A 24 -1.40 -11.82 7.62
N THR A 25 -1.14 -12.86 8.42
CA THR A 25 -1.03 -12.77 9.89
C THR A 25 0.41 -12.78 10.38
N ASP A 26 1.35 -13.19 9.54
CA ASP A 26 2.80 -13.21 9.78
C ASP A 26 3.40 -11.82 9.65
N ARG A 27 3.13 -10.96 10.64
CA ARG A 27 3.62 -9.58 10.65
C ARG A 27 4.69 -9.35 11.71
N GLY A 28 5.53 -8.34 11.45
CA GLY A 28 6.50 -7.83 12.41
C GLY A 28 5.85 -7.17 13.63
N LYS A 29 6.67 -6.62 14.53
CA LYS A 29 6.20 -5.90 15.72
C LYS A 29 6.25 -4.40 15.49
N VAL A 30 5.17 -3.70 15.85
CA VAL A 30 5.11 -2.23 15.85
C VAL A 30 6.16 -1.67 16.81
N ALA A 31 6.81 -0.57 16.44
CA ALA A 31 7.77 0.11 17.29
C ALA A 31 7.08 0.69 18.54
N THR A 32 7.51 0.28 19.73
CA THR A 32 6.90 0.68 21.01
C THR A 32 7.77 1.63 21.84
N TYR A 33 8.99 1.95 21.39
CA TYR A 33 9.87 2.88 22.11
C TYR A 33 9.35 4.33 22.08
N ILE A 34 8.50 4.67 21.10
CA ILE A 34 7.70 5.91 21.08
C ILE A 34 6.24 5.52 21.36
N PRO A 35 5.61 6.00 22.45
CA PRO A 35 4.25 5.60 22.83
C PRO A 35 3.19 5.86 21.76
N GLN A 36 3.38 6.87 20.90
CA GLN A 36 2.46 7.17 19.79
C GLN A 36 2.55 6.12 18.68
N LEU A 37 3.75 5.63 18.36
CA LEU A 37 3.95 4.59 17.33
C LEU A 37 3.35 3.26 17.79
N GLY A 38 3.45 2.93 19.08
CA GLY A 38 2.90 1.68 19.63
C GLY A 38 1.37 1.57 19.58
N LYS A 39 0.65 2.65 19.22
CA LYS A 39 -0.81 2.66 19.04
C LYS A 39 -1.25 2.34 17.61
N VAL A 40 -0.32 2.24 16.67
CA VAL A 40 -0.62 1.94 15.27
C VAL A 40 -1.03 0.49 15.14
N ASP A 41 -2.08 0.22 14.36
CA ASP A 41 -2.53 -1.13 14.06
C ASP A 41 -1.50 -1.84 13.15
N PRO A 42 -0.91 -2.98 13.57
CA PRO A 42 0.04 -3.75 12.76
C PRO A 42 -0.55 -4.30 11.46
N LYS A 43 -1.88 -4.36 11.33
CA LYS A 43 -2.56 -4.85 10.14
C LYS A 43 -2.63 -3.82 9.01
N ARG A 44 -2.39 -2.54 9.31
CA ARG A 44 -2.40 -1.49 8.30
C ARG A 44 -1.38 -1.76 7.20
N PHE A 45 -1.80 -1.58 5.97
CA PHE A 45 -0.96 -1.75 4.79
C PHE A 45 -1.51 -0.84 3.69
N GLY A 46 -0.66 0.02 3.14
CA GLY A 46 -1.01 0.89 2.03
C GLY A 46 0.12 0.92 1.00
N ILE A 47 -0.26 0.97 -0.27
CA ILE A 47 0.67 1.09 -1.40
C ILE A 47 0.14 2.11 -2.40
N ALA A 48 1.04 2.96 -2.89
CA ALA A 48 0.74 3.96 -3.91
C ALA A 48 1.78 3.87 -5.03
N ALA A 49 1.33 3.91 -6.28
CA ALA A 49 2.18 4.00 -7.46
C ALA A 49 1.83 5.27 -8.25
N VAL A 50 2.84 6.00 -8.69
CA VAL A 50 2.70 7.16 -9.57
C VAL A 50 3.45 6.86 -10.86
N THR A 51 2.75 6.91 -11.98
CA THR A 51 3.31 6.60 -13.30
C THR A 51 3.90 7.86 -13.94
N ASN A 52 4.72 7.67 -14.97
CA ASN A 52 5.42 8.79 -15.62
C ASN A 52 4.47 9.76 -16.37
N ASP A 53 3.27 9.31 -16.69
CA ASP A 53 2.16 10.12 -17.22
C ASP A 53 1.33 10.82 -16.12
N GLY A 54 1.69 10.64 -14.85
CA GLY A 54 1.07 11.32 -13.71
C GLY A 54 -0.17 10.64 -13.15
N ARG A 55 -0.52 9.43 -13.61
CA ARG A 55 -1.60 8.65 -13.01
C ARG A 55 -1.17 8.18 -11.63
N VAL A 56 -2.07 8.32 -10.66
CA VAL A 56 -1.90 7.85 -9.29
C VAL A 56 -2.79 6.65 -9.08
N ILE A 57 -2.20 5.55 -8.60
CA ILE A 57 -2.90 4.32 -8.29
C ILE A 57 -2.66 4.02 -6.81
N LEU A 58 -3.74 3.79 -6.07
CA LEU A 58 -3.73 3.59 -4.62
C LEU A 58 -4.39 2.24 -4.30
N ALA A 59 -3.85 1.53 -3.31
CA ALA A 59 -4.48 0.33 -2.74
C ALA A 59 -4.18 0.20 -1.24
N GLY A 60 -5.11 -0.41 -0.49
CA GLY A 60 -5.04 -0.50 0.97
C GLY A 60 -5.21 0.87 1.65
N ASP A 61 -4.53 1.07 2.78
CA ASP A 61 -4.55 2.30 3.59
C ASP A 61 -3.65 3.42 3.05
N ALA A 62 -3.49 3.52 1.72
CA ALA A 62 -2.52 4.43 1.09
C ALA A 62 -2.76 5.92 1.39
N ASP A 63 -4.00 6.32 1.68
CA ASP A 63 -4.37 7.69 2.05
C ASP A 63 -4.22 8.01 3.54
N GLN A 64 -3.84 7.02 4.37
CA GLN A 64 -3.69 7.22 5.81
C GLN A 64 -2.40 8.02 6.10
N PRO A 65 -2.49 9.22 6.70
CA PRO A 65 -1.29 9.99 7.03
C PRO A 65 -0.44 9.29 8.10
N PHE A 66 0.87 9.39 7.96
CA PHE A 66 1.86 8.93 8.93
C PHE A 66 3.05 9.92 9.03
N SER A 67 3.82 9.85 10.10
CA SER A 67 5.02 10.69 10.29
C SER A 67 6.20 10.14 9.48
N ILE A 68 6.93 11.02 8.79
CA ILE A 68 8.18 10.72 8.06
C ILE A 68 9.38 10.73 9.00
#